data_AF-A0A7X9IFK6-F1
#
_entry.id   AF-A0A7X9IFK6-F1
#
_cell.length_a   1.000
_cell.length_b   1.000
_cell.length_c   1.000
_cell.angle_alpha   90.00
_cell.angle_beta   90.00
_cell.angle_gamma   90.00
#
_symmetry.space_group_name_H-M   'P 1'
#
loop_
_entity.id
_entity.type
_entity.pdbx_description
1 polymer ?
#
loop_
_entity_poly.entity_id
_entity_poly.type
_entity_poly.pdbx_seq_one_letter_code
_entity_poly.pdbx_strand_id
1 'polypeptide(L)'
;MPLVKSIADARLVFIDTEIGRGHPGYLDGTMARVAAICPELPLHRTDVFTASRGLAKAGWRGVRWLYRAGGRGGMVTSLYNRLRELSSGDSDGGPAMIVLGRDIRRLAS
;
A
#
# COMPACT_ATOMS: atom_id res chain seq x y z
N MET A 1 -9.33 -21.32 6.98
CA MET A 1 -9.09 -20.19 6.07
C MET A 1 -7.78 -20.44 5.33
N PRO A 2 -7.80 -20.75 4.02
CA PRO A 2 -6.58 -20.98 3.29
C PRO A 2 -5.94 -19.64 2.91
N LEU A 3 -5.00 -19.17 3.73
CA LEU A 3 -4.00 -18.22 3.24
C LEU A 3 -3.15 -18.96 2.22
N VAL A 4 -3.22 -18.54 0.97
CA VAL A 4 -2.39 -19.11 -0.08
C VAL A 4 -1.02 -18.45 -0.07
N LYS A 5 0.02 -19.25 -0.35
CA LYS A 5 1.42 -18.79 -0.32
C LYS A 5 1.77 -17.87 -1.48
N SER A 6 1.10 -18.03 -2.62
CA SER A 6 1.34 -17.27 -3.85
C SER A 6 0.19 -16.34 -4.16
N ILE A 7 0.52 -15.15 -4.69
CA ILE A 7 -0.49 -14.23 -5.26
C ILE A 7 -1.24 -14.89 -6.43
N ALA A 8 -0.56 -15.74 -7.21
CA ALA A 8 -1.16 -16.40 -8.37
C ALA A 8 -2.31 -17.37 -8.01
N ASP A 9 -2.30 -17.90 -6.79
CA ASP A 9 -3.32 -18.83 -6.30
C ASP A 9 -4.45 -18.10 -5.55
N ALA A 10 -4.36 -16.78 -5.43
CA ALA A 10 -5.28 -15.97 -4.64
C ALA A 10 -6.45 -15.47 -5.50
N ARG A 11 -7.65 -15.46 -4.92
CA ARG A 11 -8.81 -14.75 -5.50
C ARG A 11 -9.01 -13.36 -4.95
N LEU A 12 -8.45 -13.09 -3.78
CA LEU A 12 -8.43 -11.77 -3.17
C LEU A 12 -7.06 -11.54 -2.53
N VAL A 13 -6.46 -10.41 -2.87
CA VAL A 13 -5.15 -10.00 -2.37
C VAL A 13 -5.30 -8.76 -1.50
N PHE A 14 -4.84 -8.87 -0.27
CA PHE A 14 -4.71 -7.76 0.66
C PHE A 14 -3.32 -7.16 0.52
N ILE A 15 -3.24 -5.84 0.28
CA ILE A 15 -1.99 -5.12 0.14
C ILE A 15 -1.93 -4.03 1.20
N ASP A 16 -0.95 -4.09 2.09
CA ASP A 16 -0.70 -3.03 3.06
C ASP A 16 0.53 -2.18 2.70
N THR A 17 0.56 -0.94 3.17
CA THR A 17 1.67 -0.02 2.92
C THR A 17 2.75 -0.12 3.99
N GLU A 18 2.51 -0.81 5.11
CA GLU A 18 3.27 -0.74 6.37
C GLU A 18 3.68 0.69 6.84
N ILE A 19 3.00 1.72 6.35
CA ILE A 19 3.28 3.12 6.66
C ILE A 19 2.18 3.59 7.62
N GLY A 20 2.37 3.35 8.91
CA GLY A 20 1.41 3.68 9.96
C GLY A 20 2.09 4.02 11.29
N ARG A 21 1.44 4.84 12.13
CA ARG A 21 1.94 5.24 13.46
C ARG A 21 1.56 4.22 14.54
N GLY A 22 2.00 2.98 14.38
CA GLY A 22 2.02 2.01 15.49
C GLY A 22 0.83 1.07 15.66
N HIS A 23 -0.08 0.95 14.68
CA HIS A 23 -1.06 -0.15 14.68
C HIS A 23 -0.75 -1.18 13.58
N PRO A 24 0.11 -2.19 13.86
CA PRO A 24 0.17 -3.36 13.00
C PRO A 24 -1.22 -4.02 12.94
N GLY A 25 -1.57 -4.57 11.78
CA GLY A 25 -2.79 -5.38 11.64
C GLY A 25 -4.07 -4.63 11.27
N TYR A 26 -4.00 -3.44 10.67
CA TYR A 26 -5.21 -2.71 10.24
C TYR A 26 -6.11 -3.53 9.29
N LEU A 27 -5.49 -4.35 8.43
CA LEU A 27 -6.22 -5.25 7.53
C LEU A 27 -6.72 -6.53 8.22
N ASP A 28 -6.24 -6.85 9.43
CA ASP A 28 -6.55 -8.13 10.08
C ASP A 28 -8.06 -8.23 10.37
N GLY A 29 -8.70 -7.14 10.80
CA GLY A 29 -10.14 -7.09 11.01
C GLY A 29 -10.94 -7.30 9.72
N THR A 30 -10.53 -6.65 8.63
CA THR A 30 -11.17 -6.84 7.31
C THR A 30 -10.97 -8.26 6.81
N MET A 31 -9.76 -8.81 6.91
CA MET A 31 -9.45 -10.19 6.53
C MET A 31 -10.26 -11.18 7.36
N ALA A 32 -10.36 -11.00 8.68
CA ALA A 32 -11.17 -11.83 9.55
C ALA A 32 -12.65 -11.78 9.16
N ARG A 33 -13.17 -10.60 8.80
CA ARG A 33 -14.55 -10.45 8.35
C ARG A 33 -14.80 -11.14 7.02
N VAL A 34 -13.90 -11.01 6.04
CA VAL A 34 -14.00 -11.71 4.75
C VAL A 34 -13.95 -13.21 4.96
N ALA A 35 -13.05 -13.70 5.82
CA ALA A 35 -12.93 -15.11 6.14
C ALA A 35 -14.19 -15.70 6.78
N ALA A 36 -14.88 -14.91 7.61
CA ALA A 36 -16.13 -15.32 8.23
C ALA A 36 -17.30 -15.40 7.23
N ILE A 37 -17.31 -14.55 6.21
CA ILE A 37 -18.36 -14.52 5.18
C ILE A 37 -18.08 -15.54 4.07
N CYS A 38 -16.82 -15.69 3.67
CA CYS A 38 -16.37 -16.52 2.55
C CYS A 38 -15.18 -17.40 2.97
N PRO A 39 -15.41 -18.49 3.74
CA PRO A 39 -14.32 -19.30 4.31
C PRO A 39 -13.46 -20.03 3.28
N GLU A 40 -14.04 -20.33 2.10
CA GLU A 40 -13.38 -21.03 0.99
C GLU A 40 -12.65 -20.09 0.03
N LEU A 41 -12.75 -18.76 0.21
CA LEU A 41 -12.11 -17.80 -0.69
C LEU A 41 -10.59 -17.84 -0.48
N PRO A 42 -9.77 -18.17 -1.51
CA PRO A 42 -8.32 -18.14 -1.38
C PRO A 42 -7.81 -16.72 -1.20
N LEU A 43 -7.21 -16.43 -0.04
CA LEU A 43 -6.73 -15.10 0.32
C LEU A 43 -5.21 -15.06 0.33
N HIS A 44 -4.63 -13.96 -0.15
CA HIS A 44 -3.21 -13.67 0.04
C HIS A 44 -3.02 -12.30 0.70
N ARG A 45 -1.99 -12.17 1.53
CA ARG A 45 -1.58 -10.90 2.13
C ARG A 45 -0.16 -10.59 1.72
N THR A 46 0.07 -9.38 1.25
CA THR A 46 1.39 -8.85 0.92
C THR A 46 1.48 -7.36 1.29
N ASP A 47 2.66 -6.80 1.16
CA ASP A 47 2.92 -5.37 1.37
C ASP A 47 3.46 -4.72 0.09
N VAL A 48 3.34 -3.40 -0.02
CA VAL A 48 3.81 -2.65 -1.19
C VAL A 48 5.31 -2.78 -1.45
N PHE A 49 6.14 -3.09 -0.45
CA PHE A 49 7.59 -3.26 -0.62
C PHE A 49 7.95 -4.66 -1.14
N THR A 50 7.14 -5.66 -0.83
CA THR A 50 7.24 -7.03 -1.34
C THR A 50 6.66 -7.11 -2.74
N ALA A 51 5.50 -6.49 -2.98
CA ALA A 51 4.85 -6.44 -4.29
C ALA A 51 5.62 -5.60 -5.33
N SER A 52 6.32 -4.53 -4.90
CA SER A 52 7.00 -3.61 -5.82
C SER A 52 8.48 -3.95 -6.06
N ARG A 53 8.99 -3.56 -7.23
CA ARG A 53 10.40 -3.72 -7.64
C ARG A 53 10.96 -2.41 -8.22
N GLY A 54 12.29 -2.32 -8.31
CA GLY A 54 12.98 -1.19 -8.95
C GLY A 54 12.55 0.18 -8.42
N LEU A 55 12.22 1.09 -9.35
CA LEU A 55 11.81 2.47 -9.05
C LEU A 55 10.53 2.55 -8.21
N ALA A 56 9.58 1.64 -8.39
CA ALA A 56 8.36 1.61 -7.59
C ALA A 56 8.69 1.34 -6.11
N LYS A 57 9.55 0.36 -5.85
CA LYS A 57 10.02 0.05 -4.48
C LYS A 57 10.81 1.20 -3.87
N ALA A 58 11.66 1.86 -4.65
CA ALA A 58 12.40 3.04 -4.20
C ALA A 58 11.44 4.19 -3.84
N GLY A 59 10.40 4.42 -4.66
CA GLY A 59 9.34 5.38 -4.37
C GLY A 59 8.62 5.07 -3.05
N TRP A 60 8.19 3.82 -2.84
CA TRP A 60 7.54 3.41 -1.58
C TRP A 60 8.44 3.62 -0.36
N ARG A 61 9.74 3.36 -0.48
CA ARG A 61 10.72 3.67 0.58
C ARG A 61 10.81 5.16 0.86
N GLY A 62 10.80 5.98 -0.19
CA GLY A 62 10.75 7.44 -0.09
C GLY A 62 9.49 7.92 0.64
N VAL A 63 8.32 7.38 0.29
CA VAL A 63 7.05 7.68 0.97
C VAL A 63 7.13 7.27 2.44
N ARG A 64 7.64 6.08 2.76
CA ARG A 64 7.83 5.61 4.15
C ARG A 64 8.75 6.54 4.94
N TRP A 65 9.85 6.96 4.32
CA TRP A 65 10.78 7.90 4.92
C TRP A 65 10.13 9.25 5.18
N LEU A 66 9.44 9.81 4.17
CA LEU A 66 8.76 11.10 4.27
C LEU A 66 7.69 11.08 5.36
N TYR A 67 6.92 9.99 5.45
CA TYR A 67 5.90 9.80 6.48
C TYR A 67 6.51 9.74 7.89
N ARG A 68 7.63 9.00 8.06
CA ARG A 68 8.36 8.94 9.33
C ARG A 68 8.99 10.28 9.71
N ALA A 69 9.50 11.03 8.73
CA ALA A 69 10.09 12.34 8.94
C ALA A 69 9.02 13.41 9.25
N GLY A 70 7.87 13.39 8.58
CA GLY A 70 6.75 14.30 8.81
C GLY A 70 6.13 14.17 10.20
N GLY A 71 6.29 13.01 10.86
CA GLY A 71 5.89 12.81 12.26
C GLY A 71 6.73 13.56 13.30
N ARG A 72 7.87 14.17 12.90
CA ARG A 72 8.80 14.88 13.80
C ARG A 72 8.71 16.41 13.74
N GLY A 73 7.87 16.97 12.85
CA GLY A 73 7.70 18.42 12.66
C GLY A 73 8.86 19.10 11.93
N GLY A 74 8.57 20.09 11.08
CA GLY A 74 9.57 20.93 10.39
C GLY A 74 9.34 21.07 8.87
N MET A 75 10.39 21.42 8.13
CA MET A 75 10.39 21.66 6.67
C MET A 75 9.70 20.56 5.85
N VAL A 76 9.74 19.32 6.33
CA VAL A 76 9.09 18.14 5.73
C VAL A 76 7.56 18.23 5.78
N THR A 77 6.98 18.82 6.82
CA THR A 77 5.52 19.07 6.92
C THR A 77 5.09 20.11 5.89
N SER A 78 5.91 21.12 5.62
CA SER A 78 5.64 22.11 4.57
C SER A 78 5.70 21.48 3.18
N LEU A 79 6.68 20.61 2.92
CA LEU A 79 6.77 19.85 1.67
C LEU A 79 5.59 18.87 1.50
N TYR A 80 5.19 18.18 2.57
CA TYR A 80 4.02 17.31 2.59
C TYR A 80 2.72 18.08 2.34
N ASN A 81 2.53 19.24 2.96
CA ASN A 81 1.35 20.08 2.73
C ASN A 81 1.32 20.63 1.30
N ARG A 82 2.48 21.01 0.74
CA ARG A 82 2.59 21.48 -0.64
C ARG A 82 2.34 20.35 -1.66
N LEU A 83 2.82 19.14 -1.39
CA LEU A 83 2.52 17.95 -2.19
C LEU A 83 1.05 17.53 -2.07
N ARG A 84 0.46 17.70 -0.89
CA ARG A 84 -0.97 17.44 -0.65
C ARG A 84 -1.85 18.45 -1.38
N GLU A 85 -1.51 19.73 -1.37
CA GLU A 85 -2.20 20.78 -2.15
C GLU A 85 -2.11 20.54 -3.65
N LEU A 86 -0.95 20.07 -4.14
CA LEU A 86 -0.76 19.69 -5.55
C LEU A 86 -1.53 18.41 -5.93
N SER A 87 -1.81 17.54 -4.97
CA SER A 87 -2.58 16.30 -5.16
C SER A 87 -4.10 16.50 -5.02
N SER A 88 -4.56 17.69 -4.61
CA SER A 88 -5.99 18.01 -4.46
C SER A 88 -6.74 18.18 -5.79
N GLY A 89 -6.01 18.22 -6.91
CA GLY A 89 -6.59 18.15 -8.26
C GLY A 89 -6.47 16.71 -8.77
N ASP A 90 -7.61 16.13 -9.16
CA ASP A 90 -7.77 14.93 -9.99
C ASP A 90 -6.48 14.16 -10.31
N SER A 91 -6.25 13.03 -9.63
CA SER A 91 -5.12 12.18 -10.03
C SER A 91 -5.39 10.69 -9.81
N ASP A 92 -6.42 10.22 -10.49
CA ASP A 92 -6.30 8.97 -11.25
C ASP A 92 -5.16 9.15 -12.29
N GLY A 93 -3.90 8.95 -11.87
CA GLY A 93 -2.79 8.81 -12.82
C GLY A 93 -1.68 9.88 -12.82
N GLY A 94 -1.46 10.63 -11.74
CA GLY A 94 -0.26 11.47 -11.63
C GLY A 94 1.05 10.66 -11.81
N PRO A 95 2.18 11.25 -12.27
CA PRO A 95 3.41 10.51 -12.56
C PRO A 95 3.92 9.67 -11.39
N ALA A 96 3.78 10.18 -10.16
CA ALA A 96 4.10 9.45 -8.94
C ALA A 96 3.22 8.20 -8.76
N MET A 97 1.92 8.29 -9.03
CA MET A 97 0.99 7.15 -8.97
C MET A 97 1.21 6.17 -10.12
N ILE A 98 1.68 6.64 -11.29
CA ILE A 98 2.12 5.77 -12.39
C ILE A 98 3.30 4.90 -11.93
N VAL A 99 4.30 5.51 -11.31
CA VAL A 99 5.50 4.79 -10.85
C VAL A 99 5.21 3.89 -9.65
N LEU A 100 4.57 4.42 -8.59
CA LEU A 100 4.29 3.67 -7.36
C LEU A 100 3.30 2.53 -7.58
N GLY A 101 2.28 2.76 -8.39
CA GLY A 101 1.24 1.78 -8.70
C GLY A 101 1.61 0.80 -9.81
N ARG A 102 2.78 0.95 -10.46
CA ARG A 102 3.14 0.15 -11.64
C ARG A 102 3.07 -1.35 -11.37
N ASP A 103 3.74 -1.79 -10.32
CA ASP A 103 3.85 -3.22 -10.03
C ASP A 103 2.60 -3.75 -9.32
N ILE A 104 1.87 -2.90 -8.60
CA ILE A 104 0.56 -3.24 -8.00
C ILE A 104 -0.48 -3.49 -9.10
N ARG A 105 -0.54 -2.63 -10.13
CA ARG A 105 -1.46 -2.82 -11.27
C ARG A 105 -1.21 -4.12 -12.02
N ARG A 106 0.05 -4.56 -12.09
CA ARG A 106 0.40 -5.87 -12.68
C ARG A 106 -0.13 -7.07 -11.89
N LEU A 107 -0.49 -6.88 -10.62
CA LEU A 107 -1.11 -7.94 -9.81
C LEU A 107 -2.63 -8.03 -10.06
N ALA A 108 -3.23 -6.98 -10.61
CA ALA A 108 -4.67 -6.90 -10.87
C ALA A 108 -5.05 -7.23 -12.32
N SER A 109 -4.06 -7.30 -13.21
CA SER A 109 -4.19 -7.68 -14.63
C SER A 109 -3.90 -9.16 -14.83
#